data_AF-A0A3D3DXX6-F1
#
_entry.id   AF-A0A3D3DXX6-F1
#
_cell.length_a   1.000
_cell.length_b   1.000
_cell.length_c   1.000
_cell.angle_alpha   90.00
_cell.angle_beta   90.00
_cell.angle_gamma   90.00
#
_symmetry.space_group_name_H-M   'P 1'
#
loop_
_entity.id
_entity.type
_entity.pdbx_description
1 polymer ?
#
loop_
_entity_poly.entity_id
_entity_poly.type
_entity_poly.pdbx_seq_one_letter_code
_entity_poly.pdbx_strand_id
1 'polypeptide(L)' 'MIKVGIVDYGRGNIRSVENAFHAIGADAVLIRKPAELENITHLVVPGQGEFGDCAANLKKQGMFVPIQDWAAKDRP' A
#
# COMPACT_ATOMS: atom_id res chain seq x y z
N MET A 1 -8.55 -15.46 4.18
CA MET A 1 -7.08 -15.59 4.17
C MET A 1 -6.49 -14.19 4.26
N ILE A 2 -5.40 -13.97 4.99
CA ILE A 2 -4.76 -12.65 5.08
C ILE A 2 -4.07 -12.36 3.75
N LYS A 3 -4.43 -11.24 3.11
CA LYS A 3 -3.84 -10.79 1.86
C LYS A 3 -3.48 -9.31 1.99
N VAL A 4 -2.19 -9.03 1.98
CA VAL A 4 -1.62 -7.73 2.31
C VAL A 4 -1.32 -6.99 1.01
N GLY A 5 -1.96 -5.84 0.80
CA GLY A 5 -1.62 -4.92 -0.29
C GLY A 5 -0.53 -3.97 0.15
N ILE A 6 0.58 -3.88 -0.59
CA ILE A 6 1.66 -2.93 -0.34
C ILE A 6 1.60 -1.85 -1.42
N VAL A 7 1.37 -0.60 -1.03
CA VAL A 7 1.27 0.52 -1.99
C VAL A 7 2.63 0.82 -2.63
N ASP A 8 2.69 0.67 -3.94
CA ASP A 8 3.84 1.03 -4.78
C ASP A 8 3.60 2.38 -5.47
N TYR A 9 4.08 3.43 -4.81
CA TYR A 9 4.06 4.80 -5.34
C TYR A 9 5.38 5.19 -6.04
N GLY A 10 6.18 4.20 -6.47
CA GLY A 10 7.43 4.41 -7.22
C GLY A 10 8.63 4.81 -6.37
N ARG A 11 8.49 4.85 -5.04
CA ARG A 11 9.57 5.09 -4.07
C ARG A 11 9.40 4.18 -2.86
N GLY A 12 10.47 4.00 -2.10
CA GLY A 12 10.44 3.30 -0.81
C GLY A 12 11.12 1.95 -0.78
N ASN A 13 11.07 1.33 0.41
CA ASN A 13 11.67 0.04 0.72
C ASN A 13 10.76 -1.14 0.36
N ILE A 14 10.03 -1.05 -0.76
CA ILE A 14 8.97 -1.98 -1.17
C ILE A 14 9.42 -3.44 -1.06
N ARG A 15 10.60 -3.75 -1.61
CA ARG A 15 11.14 -5.12 -1.61
C ARG A 15 11.43 -5.65 -0.20
N SER A 16 11.86 -4.79 0.72
CA SER A 16 12.09 -5.18 2.12
C SER A 16 10.77 -5.47 2.84
N VAL A 17 9.73 -4.68 2.58
CA VAL A 17 8.39 -4.86 3.17
C VAL A 17 7.75 -6.14 2.63
N GLU A 18 7.80 -6.35 1.31
CA GLU A 18 7.32 -7.58 0.66
C GLU A 18 8.00 -8.83 1.24
N ASN A 19 9.33 -8.81 1.36
CA ASN A 19 10.08 -9.90 1.99
C ASN A 19 9.68 -10.14 3.45
N ALA A 20 9.39 -9.08 4.23
CA ALA A 20 8.98 -9.23 5.62
C ALA A 20 7.63 -9.95 5.75
N PHE A 21 6.67 -9.65 4.89
CA PHE A 21 5.37 -10.34 4.87
C PHE A 21 5.49 -11.77 4.35
N HIS A 22 6.31 -12.01 3.32
CA HIS A 22 6.59 -13.38 2.86
C HIS A 22 7.27 -14.23 3.94
N ALA A 23 8.19 -13.65 4.72
CA ALA A 23 8.88 -14.36 5.79
C ALA A 23 7.95 -14.86 6.91
N ILE A 24 6.79 -14.22 7.10
CA ILE A 24 5.75 -14.65 8.05
C ILE A 24 4.60 -15.43 7.38
N GLY A 25 4.73 -15.78 6.10
CA GLY A 25 3.76 -16.58 5.36
C GLY A 25 2.49 -15.83 4.92
N ALA A 26 2.50 -14.50 4.90
CA ALA A 26 1.39 -13.71 4.38
C ALA A 26 1.48 -13.59 2.84
N ASP A 27 0.34 -13.61 2.16
CA ASP A 27 0.23 -13.31 0.73
C ASP A 27 0.33 -11.79 0.53
N ALA A 28 1.49 -11.31 0.06
CA ALA A 28 1.75 -9.90 -0.17
C ALA A 28 1.67 -9.57 -1.66
N VAL A 29 0.92 -8.53 -2.02
CA VAL A 29 0.74 -8.07 -3.39
C VAL A 29 1.00 -6.58 -3.50
N LEU A 30 1.61 -6.16 -4.62
CA LEU A 30 1.82 -4.74 -4.90
C LEU A 30 0.53 -4.08 -5.40
N ILE A 31 0.26 -2.88 -4.90
CA ILE A 31 -0.91 -2.05 -5.22
C ILE A 31 -0.41 -0.75 -5.86
N ARG A 32 -0.80 -0.52 -7.11
CA ARG A 32 -0.44 0.65 -7.92
C ARG A 32 -1.65 1.46 -8.37
N LYS A 33 -2.85 0.89 -8.31
CA LYS A 33 -4.10 1.54 -8.72
C LYS A 33 -5.27 1.18 -7.80
N PRO A 34 -6.31 2.05 -7.73
CA PRO A 34 -7.41 1.86 -6.77
C PRO A 34 -8.15 0.53 -6.91
N ALA A 35 -8.31 0.04 -8.13
CA ALA A 35 -9.01 -1.22 -8.42
C ALA A 35 -8.35 -2.46 -7.76
N GLU A 36 -7.06 -2.37 -7.40
CA GLU A 36 -6.35 -3.49 -6.78
C GLU A 36 -6.66 -3.61 -5.27
N LEU A 37 -7.27 -2.58 -4.66
CA LEU A 37 -7.70 -2.59 -3.26
C LEU A 37 -8.88 -3.52 -2.98
N GLU A 38 -9.62 -3.95 -4.00
CA GLU A 38 -10.78 -4.84 -3.85
C GLU A 38 -10.38 -6.26 -3.39
N ASN A 39 -9.16 -6.68 -3.70
CA ASN A 39 -8.70 -8.06 -3.53
C ASN A 39 -7.78 -8.26 -2.33
N ILE A 40 -7.75 -7.34 -1.38
CA ILE A 40 -6.87 -7.37 -0.20
C ILE A 40 -7.67 -7.22 1.09
N THR A 41 -7.09 -7.72 2.19
CA THR A 41 -7.67 -7.60 3.53
C THR A 41 -6.95 -6.60 4.41
N HIS A 42 -5.67 -6.33 4.13
CA HIS A 42 -4.83 -5.37 4.85
C HIS A 42 -4.12 -4.46 3.87
N LEU A 43 -3.88 -3.20 4.24
CA LEU A 43 -3.18 -2.23 3.39
C LEU A 43 -1.95 -1.66 4.10
N VAL A 44 -0.82 -1.69 3.41
CA VAL A 44 0.45 -1.15 3.89
C VAL A 44 0.89 -0.02 3.00
N VAL A 45 1.09 1.16 3.59
CA VAL A 45 1.68 2.32 2.92
C VAL A 45 3.15 2.42 3.38
N PRO A 46 4.12 1.88 2.61
CA PRO A 46 5.52 1.90 3.02
C PRO A 46 6.03 3.34 3.08
N GLY A 47 6.76 3.71 4.14
CA GLY A 47 7.32 5.05 4.30
C GLY A 47 8.81 5.10 3.96
N GLN A 48 9.21 5.89 2.96
CA GLN A 48 10.59 6.33 2.81
C GLN A 48 10.66 7.64 2.00
N GLY A 49 11.39 8.63 2.51
CA GLY A 49 11.57 9.94 1.88
C GLY A 49 10.67 11.03 2.48
N GLU A 50 10.52 12.13 1.76
CA GLU A 50 9.73 13.28 2.22
C GLU A 50 8.23 13.08 2.04
N PHE A 51 7.44 13.49 3.03
CA PHE A 51 5.98 13.37 3.02
C PHE A 51 5.33 14.04 1.81
N GLY A 52 5.86 15.19 1.37
CA GLY A 52 5.34 15.94 0.22
C GLY A 52 5.41 15.13 -1.08
N ASP A 53 6.58 14.54 -1.36
CA ASP A 53 6.81 13.70 -2.52
C ASP A 53 5.94 12.45 -2.52
N CYS A 54 5.78 11.81 -1.35
CA CYS A 54 4.90 10.66 -1.19
C CYS A 54 3.46 11.03 -1.53
N ALA A 55 2.94 12.10 -0.94
CA ALA A 55 1.57 12.56 -1.18
C ALA A 55 1.35 12.97 -2.65
N ALA A 56 2.32 13.64 -3.28
CA ALA A 56 2.24 14.03 -4.69
C ALA A 56 2.14 12.81 -5.62
N ASN A 57 2.98 11.77 -5.40
CA ASN A 57 2.94 10.55 -6.19
C ASN A 57 1.62 9.77 -6.00
N LEU A 58 1.14 9.65 -4.76
CA LEU A 58 -0.15 9.02 -4.48
C LEU A 58 -1.31 9.77 -5.14
N LYS A 59 -1.29 11.11 -5.16
CA LYS A 59 -2.30 11.91 -5.87
C LYS A 59 -2.21 11.69 -7.38
N LYS A 60 -1.01 11.67 -7.95
CA LYS A 60 -0.79 11.42 -9.40
C LYS A 60 -1.29 10.04 -9.83
N GLN A 61 -1.18 9.03 -8.97
CA GLN A 61 -1.67 7.68 -9.22
C GLN A 61 -3.16 7.48 -8.88
N GLY A 62 -3.83 8.50 -8.33
CA GLY A 62 -5.22 8.39 -7.86
C GLY A 62 -5.40 7.53 -6.61
N MET A 63 -4.31 7.21 -5.90
CA MET A 63 -4.31 6.36 -4.70
C MET A 63 -4.56 7.14 -3.41
N PHE A 64 -4.38 8.46 -3.42
CA PHE A 64 -4.48 9.30 -2.21
C PHE A 64 -5.85 9.20 -1.52
N VAL A 65 -6.94 9.45 -2.25
CA VAL A 65 -8.31 9.38 -1.71
C VAL A 65 -8.70 7.95 -1.31
N PRO A 66 -8.47 6.90 -2.12
CA PRO A 66 -8.76 5.51 -1.73
C PRO A 66 -8.07 5.04 -0.45
N ILE A 67 -6.84 5.49 -0.17
CA ILE A 67 -6.14 5.18 1.09
C ILE A 67 -6.82 5.88 2.27
N GLN A 68 -7.25 7.13 2.10
CA GLN A 68 -8.02 7.84 3.13
C GLN A 68 -9.35 7.16 3.40
N ASP A 69 -10.08 6.77 2.35
CA ASP A 69 -11.35 6.05 2.46
C ASP A 69 -11.19 4.68 3.12
N TRP A 70 -10.08 3.99 2.85
CA TRP A 70 -9.74 2.73 3.49
C TRP A 70 -9.58 2.91 5.01
N ALA A 71 -8.76 3.88 5.42
CA ALA A 71 -8.51 4.19 6.82
C ALA A 71 -9.79 4.68 7.53
N ALA A 72 -10.61 5.52 6.87
CA ALA A 72 -11.86 6.01 7.41
C ALA A 72 -12.92 4.92 7.64
N LYS A 73 -12.75 3.74 7.04
CA LYS A 73 -13.61 2.56 7.24
C LYS A 73 -13.08 1.62 8.33
N ASP A 74 -12.07 2.04 9.10
CA ASP A 74 -11.38 1.23 10.12
C ASP A 74 -10.88 -0.12 9.56
N ARG A 75 -10.47 -0.12 8.29
CA ARG A 75 -9.90 -1.31 7.66
C ARG A 75 -8.41 -1.41 7.98
N PRO A 76 -7.90 -2.62 8.26
CA PRO A 76 -6.48 -2.86 8.53
C PRO A 76 -5.54 -2.52 7.38
#